data_AF-A0A0K9NPR1-F1
#
_entry.id   AF-A0A0K9NPR1-F1
#
_cell.length_a   1.000
_cell.length_b   1.000
_cell.length_c   1.000
_cell.angle_alpha   90.00
_cell.angle_beta   90.00
_cell.angle_gamma   90.00
#
_symmetry.space_group_name_H-M   'P 1'
#
loop_
_entity.id
_entity.type
_entity.pdbx_description
1 polymer ?
#
loop_
_entity_poly.entity_id
_entity_poly.type
_entity_poly.pdbx_seq_one_letter_code
_entity_poly.pdbx_strand_id
1 'polypeptide(L)'
;MTETNKDMVEYCVKLTKQPKTWYPTACSVKRSIIYHCGSTNSGKSHAALKRFMDLNHKAIYCSPLRLLAMEVCDRLSASAISCNLITCQEKIMKPLSTHISCTT
;
A
#
# COMPACT_ATOMS: atom_id res chain seq x y z
N MET A 1 -24.57 22.13 -26.04
CA MET A 1 -24.14 20.78 -25.59
C MET A 1 -22.66 20.48 -25.86
N THR A 2 -21.94 21.27 -26.67
CA THR A 2 -20.51 21.06 -26.98
C THR A 2 -19.54 21.74 -26.02
N GLU A 3 -19.89 22.90 -25.45
CA GLU A 3 -19.02 23.66 -24.52
C GLU A 3 -18.80 22.94 -23.18
N THR A 4 -19.84 22.37 -22.59
CA THR A 4 -19.77 21.64 -21.30
C THR A 4 -18.79 20.46 -21.35
N ASN A 5 -18.60 19.86 -22.52
CA ASN A 5 -17.71 18.72 -22.71
C ASN A 5 -16.23 19.17 -22.77
N LYS A 6 -15.97 20.38 -23.29
CA LYS A 6 -14.63 20.96 -23.35
C LYS A 6 -14.13 21.39 -21.97
N ASP A 7 -15.01 22.03 -21.19
CA ASP A 7 -14.70 22.44 -19.82
C ASP A 7 -14.42 21.24 -18.90
N MET A 8 -15.19 20.16 -19.05
CA MET A 8 -14.98 18.91 -18.30
C MET A 8 -13.65 18.25 -18.66
N VAL A 9 -13.30 18.19 -19.95
CA VAL A 9 -12.01 17.68 -20.40
C VAL A 9 -10.85 18.52 -19.84
N GLU A 10 -10.97 19.85 -19.90
CA GLU A 10 -9.94 20.75 -19.39
C GLU A 10 -9.78 20.64 -17.87
N TYR A 11 -10.88 20.47 -17.13
CA TYR A 11 -10.85 20.19 -15.70
C TYR A 11 -10.17 18.84 -15.37
N CYS A 12 -10.50 17.77 -16.10
CA CYS A 12 -9.86 16.47 -15.95
C CYS A 12 -8.34 16.54 -16.24
N VAL A 13 -7.93 17.26 -17.27
CA VAL A 13 -6.51 17.50 -17.58
C VAL A 13 -5.83 18.34 -16.49
N LYS A 14 -6.55 19.30 -15.90
CA LYS A 14 -6.01 20.08 -14.78
C LYS A 14 -5.82 19.23 -13.53
N LEU A 15 -6.71 18.27 -13.28
CA LEU A 15 -6.60 17.29 -12.19
C LEU A 15 -5.35 16.41 -12.34
N THR A 16 -4.98 15.97 -13.55
CA THR A 16 -3.76 15.16 -13.76
C THR A 16 -2.46 15.88 -13.45
N LYS A 17 -2.46 17.21 -13.49
CA LYS A 17 -1.29 18.03 -13.14
C LYS A 17 -1.04 18.14 -11.63
N GLN A 18 -2.00 17.75 -10.79
CA GLN A 18 -1.91 17.90 -9.34
C GLN A 18 -2.32 16.62 -8.58
N PRO A 19 -1.64 15.48 -8.77
CA PRO A 19 -2.02 14.21 -8.15
C PRO A 19 -2.06 14.24 -6.61
N LYS A 20 -1.31 15.17 -5.99
CA LYS A 20 -1.36 15.40 -4.54
C LYS A 20 -2.77 15.75 -4.05
N THR A 21 -3.58 16.46 -4.84
CA THR A 21 -4.90 16.92 -4.41
C THR A 21 -5.95 15.81 -4.40
N TRP A 22 -5.66 14.66 -5.02
CA TRP A 22 -6.57 13.52 -5.09
C TRP A 22 -6.75 12.82 -3.74
N TYR A 23 -5.80 13.01 -2.82
CA TYR A 23 -5.80 12.37 -1.50
C TYR A 23 -5.73 13.41 -0.37
N PRO A 24 -6.77 14.25 -0.21
CA PRO A 24 -6.77 15.31 0.79
C PRO A 24 -6.62 14.77 2.21
N THR A 25 -7.29 13.64 2.53
CA THR A 25 -7.19 12.96 3.83
C THR A 25 -5.78 12.45 4.13
N ALA A 26 -5.05 11.96 3.13
CA ALA A 26 -3.67 11.52 3.32
C ALA A 26 -2.69 12.71 3.41
N CYS A 27 -3.06 13.87 2.86
CA CYS A 27 -2.26 15.09 2.91
C CYS A 27 -2.50 15.93 4.17
N SER A 28 -3.63 15.76 4.85
CA SER A 28 -3.91 16.44 6.13
C SER A 28 -3.19 15.81 7.32
N VAL A 29 -2.81 14.54 7.22
CA VAL A 29 -2.06 13.82 8.26
C VAL A 29 -0.55 14.06 8.11
N LYS A 30 0.12 14.40 9.22
CA LYS A 30 1.59 14.47 9.26
C LYS A 30 2.18 13.08 9.04
N ARG A 31 2.89 12.89 7.93
CA ARG A 31 3.50 11.61 7.53
C ARG A 31 5.00 11.73 7.33
N SER A 32 5.72 10.65 7.66
CA SER A 32 7.15 10.51 7.39
C SER A 32 7.34 9.53 6.23
N ILE A 33 8.25 9.85 5.31
CA ILE A 33 8.63 8.96 4.20
C ILE A 33 10.05 8.48 4.47
N ILE A 34 10.23 7.15 4.55
CA ILE A 34 11.53 6.51 4.73
C ILE A 34 11.83 5.75 3.43
N TYR A 35 12.91 6.15 2.75
CA TYR A 35 13.34 5.52 1.51
C TYR A 35 14.53 4.59 1.78
N HIS A 36 14.31 3.29 1.63
CA HIS A 36 15.36 2.26 1.75
C HIS A 36 16.04 2.04 0.38
N CYS A 37 17.10 2.77 0.11
CA CYS A 37 17.85 2.68 -1.15
C CYS A 37 18.92 1.57 -1.12
N GLY A 38 19.16 0.89 -2.25
CA GLY A 38 20.22 -0.10 -2.41
C GLY A 38 20.01 -0.98 -3.64
N SER A 39 21.05 -1.69 -4.09
CA SER A 39 20.97 -2.68 -5.19
C SER A 39 20.04 -3.85 -4.83
N THR A 40 19.67 -4.69 -5.81
CA THR A 40 18.96 -5.95 -5.53
C THR A 40 19.77 -6.82 -4.56
N ASN A 41 19.08 -7.58 -3.70
CA ASN A 41 19.69 -8.47 -2.70
C ASN A 41 20.58 -7.80 -1.62
N SER A 42 20.48 -6.48 -1.43
CA SER A 42 21.20 -5.73 -0.38
C SER A 42 20.51 -5.70 1.00
N GLY A 43 19.46 -6.50 1.20
CA GLY A 43 18.72 -6.53 2.48
C GLY A 43 17.84 -5.32 2.77
N LYS A 44 17.71 -4.35 1.84
CA LYS A 44 16.89 -3.14 2.03
C LYS A 44 15.44 -3.42 2.46
N SER A 45 14.81 -4.45 1.90
CA SER A 45 13.44 -4.84 2.23
C SER A 45 13.31 -5.43 3.64
N HIS A 46 14.38 -6.02 4.18
CA HIS A 46 14.37 -6.66 5.49
C HIS A 46 14.07 -5.66 6.62
N ALA A 47 14.69 -4.48 6.58
CA ALA A 47 14.46 -3.43 7.58
C ALA A 47 12.99 -2.95 7.58
N ALA A 48 12.42 -2.72 6.39
CA ALA A 48 11.03 -2.30 6.24
C ALA A 48 10.05 -3.39 6.71
N LEU A 49 10.29 -4.65 6.35
CA LEU A 49 9.46 -5.79 6.74
C LEU A 49 9.53 -6.08 8.24
N LYS A 50 10.71 -6.00 8.85
CA LYS A 50 10.86 -6.14 10.30
C LYS A 50 10.06 -5.06 11.02
N ARG A 51 10.21 -3.80 10.60
CA ARG A 51 9.43 -2.70 11.18
C ARG A 51 7.93 -2.93 11.03
N PHE A 52 7.49 -3.43 9.87
CA PHE A 52 6.10 -3.79 9.59
C PHE A 52 5.59 -4.84 10.58
N MET A 53 6.34 -5.93 10.80
CA MET A 53 5.96 -7.00 11.75
C MET A 53 5.94 -6.54 13.21
N ASP A 54 6.81 -5.61 13.59
CA ASP A 54 6.91 -5.10 14.96
C ASP A 54 5.80 -4.06 15.30
N LEU A 55 4.84 -3.79 14.40
CA LEU A 55 3.76 -2.82 14.65
C LEU A 55 2.60 -3.44 15.43
N ASN A 56 2.26 -2.85 16.58
CA ASN A 56 1.07 -3.25 17.35
C ASN A 56 -0.24 -2.60 16.86
N HIS A 57 -0.20 -1.85 15.75
CA HIS A 57 -1.34 -1.14 15.19
C HIS A 57 -1.53 -1.48 13.71
N LYS A 58 -2.58 -0.91 13.10
CA LYS A 58 -2.95 -1.19 11.71
C LYS A 58 -1.77 -0.91 10.75
N ALA A 59 -1.37 -1.92 9.99
CA ALA A 59 -0.25 -1.84 9.08
C ALA A 59 -0.57 -2.52 7.74
N ILE A 60 -0.03 -1.97 6.65
CA ILE A 60 -0.26 -2.48 5.29
C ILE A 60 1.08 -2.69 4.59
N TYR A 61 1.28 -3.89 4.04
CA TYR A 61 2.35 -4.23 3.11
C TYR A 61 1.80 -4.28 1.69
N CYS A 62 2.42 -3.47 0.83
CA CYS A 62 2.02 -3.26 -0.56
C CYS A 62 3.06 -3.89 -1.49
N SER A 63 2.66 -4.92 -2.23
CA SER A 63 3.55 -5.73 -3.08
C SER A 63 3.29 -5.52 -4.57
N PRO A 64 4.34 -5.48 -5.42
CA PRO A 64 4.16 -5.46 -6.88
C PRO A 64 3.77 -6.83 -7.45
N LEU A 65 3.97 -7.93 -6.70
CA LEU A 65 3.70 -9.29 -7.16
C LEU A 65 2.85 -10.05 -6.15
N ARG A 66 1.93 -10.87 -6.67
CA ARG A 66 1.08 -11.75 -5.86
C ARG A 66 1.90 -12.70 -4.99
N LEU A 67 2.94 -13.31 -5.55
CA LEU A 67 3.83 -14.24 -4.84
C LEU A 67 4.44 -13.59 -3.59
N LEU A 68 4.91 -12.35 -3.71
CA LEU A 68 5.51 -11.60 -2.60
C LEU A 68 4.47 -11.21 -1.53
N ALA A 69 3.23 -10.92 -1.92
CA ALA A 69 2.15 -10.65 -0.96
C ALA A 69 1.81 -11.90 -0.14
N MET A 70 1.76 -13.06 -0.81
CA MET A 70 1.55 -14.36 -0.17
C MET A 70 2.71 -14.71 0.77
N GLU A 71 3.96 -14.62 0.30
CA GLU A 71 5.16 -14.91 1.09
C GLU A 71 5.20 -14.10 2.40
N VAL A 72 4.87 -12.79 2.33
CA VAL A 72 4.82 -11.95 3.53
C VAL A 72 3.67 -12.35 4.46
N CYS A 73 2.49 -12.66 3.93
CA CYS A 73 1.35 -13.11 4.74
C CYS A 73 1.65 -14.43 5.46
N ASP A 74 2.32 -15.37 4.79
CA ASP A 74 2.75 -16.65 5.35
C ASP A 74 3.81 -16.43 6.43
N ARG A 75 4.78 -15.55 6.20
CA ARG A 75 5.80 -15.18 7.19
C ARG A 75 5.21 -14.57 8.46
N LEU A 76 4.19 -13.72 8.33
CA LEU A 76 3.48 -13.15 9.50
C LEU A 76 2.73 -14.24 10.26
N SER A 77 2.05 -15.13 9.54
CA SER A 77 1.32 -16.25 10.14
C SER A 77 2.25 -17.20 10.90
N ALA A 78 3.43 -17.51 10.34
CA ALA A 78 4.48 -18.28 11.00
C ALA A 78 5.05 -17.59 12.26
N SER A 79 4.93 -16.26 12.34
CA SER A 79 5.33 -15.44 13.49
C SER A 79 4.17 -15.17 14.46
N ALA A 80 3.05 -15.89 14.33
CA ALA A 80 1.82 -15.72 15.11
C ALA A 80 1.16 -14.33 15.01
N ILE A 81 1.43 -13.60 13.92
CA ILE A 81 0.80 -12.30 13.63
C ILE A 81 -0.40 -12.52 12.71
N SER A 82 -1.60 -12.12 13.16
CA SER A 82 -2.79 -12.17 12.32
C SER A 82 -2.68 -11.14 11.18
N CYS A 83 -2.71 -11.65 9.94
CA CYS A 83 -2.60 -10.88 8.71
C CYS A 83 -3.71 -11.25 7.73
N ASN A 84 -4.33 -10.23 7.13
CA ASN A 84 -5.23 -10.40 5.99
C ASN A 84 -4.40 -10.45 4.69
N LEU A 85 -4.86 -11.22 3.71
CA LEU A 85 -4.29 -11.23 2.36
C LEU A 85 -5.32 -10.66 1.38
N ILE A 86 -4.94 -9.63 0.62
CA ILE A 86 -5.82 -9.01 -0.37
C ILE A 86 -5.10 -8.93 -1.71
N THR A 87 -5.46 -9.80 -2.62
CA THR A 87 -4.96 -9.81 -3.99
C THR A 87 -6.15 -9.72 -4.95
N CYS A 88 -5.90 -9.56 -6.25
CA CYS A 88 -6.97 -9.59 -7.25
C CYS A 88 -7.70 -10.94 -7.29
N GLN A 89 -6.96 -12.05 -7.16
CA GLN A 89 -7.49 -13.41 -7.26
C GLN A 89 -8.05 -13.96 -5.95
N GLU A 90 -7.52 -13.51 -4.81
CA GLU A 90 -7.80 -14.09 -3.51
C GLU A 90 -7.89 -13.02 -2.41
N LYS A 91 -8.87 -13.19 -1.51
CA LYS A 91 -9.05 -12.35 -0.32
C LYS A 91 -9.26 -13.24 0.91
N ILE A 92 -8.31 -13.19 1.84
CA ILE A 92 -8.37 -13.89 3.13
C ILE A 92 -8.49 -12.83 4.22
N MET A 93 -9.62 -12.84 4.92
CA MET A 93 -9.91 -11.89 6.00
C MET A 93 -10.03 -12.65 7.32
N LYS A 94 -9.13 -12.36 8.27
CA LYS A 94 -9.11 -12.95 9.61
C LYS A 94 -9.73 -11.95 10.60
N PRO A 95 -10.56 -12.41 11.56
CA PRO A 95 -11.07 -11.54 12.62
C PRO A 95 -9.92 -10.87 13.39
N LEU A 96 -10.12 -9.59 13.75
CA LEU A 96 -9.19 -8.80 14.57
C LEU A 96 -7.77 -8.64 13.99
N SER A 97 -7.56 -8.98 12.73
CA SER A 97 -6.28 -8.80 12.04
C SER A 97 -5.90 -7.32 11.96
N THR A 98 -4.69 -7.01 12.41
CA THR A 98 -4.12 -5.65 12.36
C THR A 98 -3.25 -5.44 11.12
N HIS A 99 -2.75 -6.51 10.51
CA HIS A 99 -1.87 -6.45 9.35
C HIS A 99 -2.62 -6.81 8.07
N ILE A 100 -2.24 -6.16 6.98
CA ILE A 100 -2.74 -6.46 5.64
C ILE A 100 -1.54 -6.63 4.73
N SER A 101 -1.49 -7.73 3.98
CA SER A 101 -0.58 -7.91 2.85
C SER A 101 -1.41 -7.86 1.57
N CYS A 102 -1.05 -6.99 0.64
CA CYS A 102 -1.82 -6.82 -0.59
C CYS A 102 -0.97 -6.52 -1.82
N THR A 103 -1.58 -6.66 -3.00
CA THR A 103 -1.03 -6.16 -4.26
C THR A 103 -1.48 -4.72 -4.51
N THR A 104 -0.57 -3.86 -5.01
CA THR A 104 -0.87 -2.47 -5.40
C THR A 104 -1.43 -2.36 -6.80
#